data_AF-A0A815GRN4-F1
#
_entry.id   AF-A0A815GRN4-F1
#
_cell.length_a   1.000
_cell.length_b   1.000
_cell.length_c   1.000
_cell.angle_alpha   90.00
_cell.angle_beta   90.00
_cell.angle_gamma   90.00
#
_symmetry.space_group_name_H-M   'P 1'
#
loop_
_entity.id
_entity.type
_entity.pdbx_description
1 polymer ?
#
loop_
_entity_poly.entity_id
_entity_poly.type
_entity_poly.pdbx_seq_one_letter_code
_entity_poly.pdbx_strand_id
1 'polypeptide(L)'
;MLTIRPSREVDIAAVTAIYSYYVLSSTCTFEITSPTIDQMASRCEDVLKNNMPYLLAEEADSIIRYAYCTWFKPRAAYRFSMESTIYLDKDMCGKHYGRLLLNALLSEAELVGV
;
A
#
# COMPACT_ATOMS: atom_id res chain seq x y z
N MET A 1 -9.41 14.21 -11.52
CA MET A 1 -8.27 13.55 -12.20
C MET A 1 -7.57 12.71 -11.16
N LEU A 2 -7.12 11.52 -11.54
CA LEU A 2 -6.38 10.65 -10.64
C LEU A 2 -4.95 11.16 -10.44
N THR A 3 -4.54 11.28 -9.18
CA THR A 3 -3.16 11.64 -8.81
C THR A 3 -2.54 10.50 -8.02
N ILE A 4 -1.30 10.11 -8.35
CA ILE A 4 -0.50 9.15 -7.59
C ILE A 4 0.61 9.92 -6.86
N ARG A 5 0.79 9.65 -5.58
CA ARG A 5 1.77 10.34 -4.73
C ARG A 5 2.24 9.47 -3.56
N PRO A 6 3.38 9.82 -2.92
CA PRO A 6 3.79 9.21 -1.65
C PRO A 6 2.77 9.40 -0.53
N SER A 7 2.83 8.49 0.45
CA SER A 7 2.03 8.56 1.68
C SER A 7 2.43 9.66 2.62
N ARG A 8 1.43 10.20 3.32
CA ARG A 8 1.53 11.20 4.38
C ARG A 8 0.80 10.69 5.62
N GLU A 9 1.14 11.23 6.79
CA GLU A 9 0.50 10.85 8.06
C GLU A 9 -1.03 11.05 8.04
N VAL A 10 -1.50 12.12 7.39
CA VAL A 10 -2.94 12.41 7.24
C VAL A 10 -3.72 11.32 6.48
N ASP A 11 -3.02 10.46 5.73
CA ASP A 11 -3.64 9.44 4.89
C ASP A 11 -3.96 8.15 5.68
N ILE A 12 -3.33 7.93 6.84
CA ILE A 12 -3.35 6.64 7.54
C ILE A 12 -4.76 6.24 7.97
N ALA A 13 -5.60 7.20 8.35
CA ALA A 13 -6.98 6.92 8.70
C ALA A 13 -7.76 6.28 7.53
N ALA A 14 -7.59 6.80 6.31
CA ALA A 14 -8.25 6.28 5.12
C ALA A 14 -7.67 4.92 4.70
N VAL A 15 -6.34 4.77 4.74
CA VAL A 15 -5.64 3.50 4.50
C VAL A 15 -6.16 2.40 5.45
N THR A 16 -6.28 2.72 6.73
CA THR A 16 -6.78 1.81 7.76
C THR A 16 -8.22 1.38 7.47
N ALA A 17 -9.08 2.31 7.05
CA ALA A 17 -10.46 2.01 6.70
C ALA A 17 -10.56 1.06 5.49
N ILE A 18 -9.79 1.31 4.42
CA ILE A 18 -9.73 0.44 3.23
C ILE A 18 -9.29 -0.97 3.65
N TYR A 19 -8.20 -1.08 4.41
CA TYR A 19 -7.67 -2.38 4.82
C TYR A 19 -8.62 -3.14 5.74
N SER A 20 -9.24 -2.43 6.69
CA SER A 20 -10.17 -3.02 7.66
C SER A 20 -11.37 -3.68 6.98
N TYR A 21 -11.87 -3.09 5.90
CA TYR A 21 -12.93 -3.72 5.10
C TYR A 21 -12.50 -5.11 4.61
N TYR A 22 -11.30 -5.23 4.04
CA TYR A 22 -10.81 -6.50 3.50
C TYR A 22 -10.52 -7.54 4.59
N VAL A 23 -10.01 -7.13 5.74
CA VAL A 23 -9.82 -8.02 6.90
C VAL A 23 -11.15 -8.65 7.32
N LEU A 24 -12.22 -7.86 7.37
CA LEU A 24 -13.52 -8.32 7.90
C LEU A 24 -14.40 -9.02 6.85
N SER A 25 -14.17 -8.73 5.56
CA SER A 25 -15.14 -9.04 4.50
C SER A 25 -14.56 -9.84 3.33
N SER A 26 -13.30 -10.27 3.41
CA SER A 26 -12.64 -10.95 2.29
C SER A 26 -11.56 -11.94 2.74
N THR A 27 -10.97 -12.64 1.78
CA THR A 27 -9.84 -13.55 1.97
C THR A 27 -8.56 -13.06 1.28
N CYS A 28 -8.50 -11.79 0.84
CA CYS A 28 -7.32 -11.26 0.15
C CYS A 28 -6.16 -10.92 1.10
N THR A 29 -6.44 -10.85 2.40
CA THR A 29 -5.45 -10.80 3.48
C THR A 29 -5.69 -11.98 4.42
N PHE A 30 -4.64 -12.43 5.10
CA PHE A 30 -4.72 -13.48 6.12
C PHE A 30 -4.85 -12.92 7.54
N GLU A 31 -4.83 -11.59 7.70
CA GLU A 31 -5.11 -10.95 8.98
C GLU A 31 -6.61 -11.10 9.31
N ILE A 32 -6.92 -11.51 10.54
CA ILE A 32 -8.29 -11.83 11.00
C ILE A 32 -8.88 -10.78 11.97
N THR A 33 -8.09 -9.78 12.33
CA THR A 33 -8.49 -8.70 13.24
C THR A 33 -8.00 -7.39 12.67
N SER A 34 -8.91 -6.44 12.46
CA SER A 34 -8.56 -5.17 11.84
C SER A 34 -7.54 -4.41 12.71
N PRO A 35 -6.44 -3.92 12.12
CA PRO A 35 -5.48 -3.14 12.86
C PRO A 35 -6.05 -1.76 13.21
N THR A 36 -5.54 -1.20 14.30
CA THR A 36 -5.76 0.20 14.68
C THR A 36 -5.02 1.15 13.74
N ILE A 37 -5.41 2.43 13.76
CA ILE A 37 -4.73 3.50 13.03
C ILE A 37 -3.25 3.59 13.42
N ASP A 38 -2.93 3.47 14.71
CA ASP A 38 -1.55 3.53 15.20
C ASP A 38 -0.70 2.36 14.69
N GLN A 39 -1.28 1.15 14.64
CA GLN A 39 -0.61 0.00 14.05
C GLN A 39 -0.36 0.18 12.55
N MET A 40 -1.32 0.75 11.81
CA MET A 40 -1.13 1.05 10.40
C MET A 40 -0.12 2.18 10.17
N ALA A 41 -0.08 3.18 11.05
CA ALA A 41 0.92 4.24 11.03
C ALA A 41 2.33 3.66 11.21
N SER A 42 2.53 2.81 12.23
CA SER A 42 3.80 2.14 12.47
C SER A 42 4.24 1.30 11.27
N ARG A 43 3.32 0.56 10.62
CA ARG A 43 3.62 -0.22 9.41
C ARG A 43 4.06 0.68 8.26
N CYS A 44 3.40 1.81 8.06
CA CYS A 44 3.77 2.79 7.03
C CYS A 44 5.15 3.39 7.31
N GLU A 45 5.41 3.80 8.55
CA GLU A 45 6.72 4.29 8.96
C GLU A 45 7.83 3.26 8.72
N ASP A 46 7.59 1.99 9.04
CA ASP A 46 8.58 0.93 8.84
C ASP A 46 8.91 0.75 7.35
N VAL A 47 7.92 0.81 6.46
CA VAL A 47 8.14 0.81 5.00
C VAL A 47 9.04 1.99 4.61
N LEU A 48 8.68 3.20 5.02
CA LEU A 48 9.43 4.41 4.65
C LEU A 48 10.86 4.44 5.24
N LYS A 49 11.04 3.99 6.48
CA LYS A 49 12.36 3.86 7.14
C LYS A 49 13.27 2.86 6.44
N ASN A 50 12.69 1.85 5.78
CA ASN A 50 13.42 0.88 4.96
C ASN A 50 13.68 1.35 3.52
N ASN A 51 13.42 2.63 3.21
CA ASN A 51 13.55 3.22 1.88
C ASN A 51 12.71 2.49 0.82
N MET A 52 11.51 2.05 1.22
CA MET A 52 10.55 1.36 0.34
C MET A 52 9.43 2.29 -0.09
N PRO A 53 8.92 2.14 -1.32
CA PRO A 53 7.82 2.97 -1.78
C PRO A 53 6.52 2.63 -1.05
N TYR A 54 5.80 3.69 -0.67
CA TYR A 54 4.43 3.65 -0.18
C TYR A 54 3.65 4.73 -0.93
N LEU A 55 2.78 4.31 -1.83
CA LEU A 55 2.05 5.18 -2.74
C LEU A 55 0.55 5.13 -2.48
N LEU A 56 -0.11 6.26 -2.64
CA LEU A 56 -1.55 6.36 -2.71
C LEU A 56 -1.97 6.84 -4.09
N ALA A 57 -3.20 6.51 -4.44
CA ALA A 57 -3.88 7.21 -5.52
C ALA A 57 -5.16 7.85 -5.00
N GLU A 58 -5.33 9.12 -5.31
CA GLU A 58 -6.48 9.92 -4.90
C GLU A 58 -7.19 10.52 -6.11
N GLU A 59 -8.51 10.69 -5.98
CA GLU A 59 -9.36 11.37 -6.94
C GLU A 59 -10.31 12.28 -6.18
N ALA A 60 -10.38 13.56 -6.56
CA ALA A 60 -11.20 14.57 -5.88
C ALA A 60 -10.99 14.58 -4.34
N ASP A 61 -9.72 14.61 -3.93
CA ASP A 61 -9.26 14.61 -2.53
C ASP A 61 -9.64 13.38 -1.69
N SER A 62 -10.21 12.35 -2.32
CA SER A 62 -10.52 11.09 -1.66
C SER A 62 -9.44 10.06 -1.98
N ILE A 63 -8.83 9.49 -0.94
CA ILE A 63 -7.94 8.33 -1.07
C ILE A 63 -8.81 7.15 -1.48
N ILE A 64 -8.53 6.63 -2.66
CA ILE A 64 -9.30 5.52 -3.23
C ILE A 64 -8.49 4.23 -3.27
N ARG A 65 -7.20 4.26 -2.93
CA ARG A 65 -6.30 3.10 -2.91
C ARG A 65 -4.91 3.43 -2.39
N TYR A 66 -4.21 2.40 -1.96
CA TYR A 66 -2.81 2.48 -1.59
C TYR A 66 -2.06 1.20 -1.97
N ALA A 67 -0.76 1.32 -2.15
CA ALA A 67 0.13 0.22 -2.44
C ALA A 67 1.51 0.48 -1.85
N TYR A 68 2.21 -0.56 -1.45
CA TYR A 68 3.54 -0.44 -0.87
C TYR A 68 4.38 -1.69 -1.15
N CYS A 69 5.69 -1.54 -1.00
CA CYS A 69 6.64 -2.65 -1.03
C CYS A 69 7.25 -2.91 0.35
N THR A 70 7.56 -4.17 0.64
CA THR A 70 8.38 -4.59 1.78
C THR A 70 9.44 -5.57 1.33
N TRP A 71 10.49 -5.77 2.13
CA TRP A 71 11.43 -6.86 1.89
C TRP A 71 10.73 -8.21 1.95
N PHE A 72 10.95 -9.06 0.96
CA PHE A 72 10.28 -10.37 0.89
C PHE A 72 10.67 -11.29 2.06
N LYS A 73 11.97 -11.39 2.37
CA LYS A 73 12.50 -12.22 3.45
C LYS A 73 13.79 -11.62 4.04
N PRO A 74 14.10 -11.88 5.32
CA PRO A 74 15.21 -11.22 6.02
C PRO A 74 16.61 -11.73 5.63
N ARG A 75 16.72 -12.88 4.95
CA ARG A 75 18.04 -13.44 4.60
C ARG A 75 18.67 -12.64 3.46
N ALA A 76 19.95 -12.32 3.57
CA ALA A 76 20.69 -11.46 2.61
C ALA A 76 20.65 -11.91 1.13
N ALA A 77 20.37 -13.18 0.86
CA ALA A 77 20.16 -13.67 -0.51
C ALA A 77 18.91 -13.05 -1.19
N TYR A 78 17.92 -12.59 -0.41
CA TYR A 78 16.70 -11.94 -0.89
C TYR A 78 16.79 -10.42 -0.99
N ARG A 79 18.00 -9.83 -0.86
CA ARG A 79 18.18 -8.36 -0.92
C ARG A 79 17.75 -7.70 -2.24
N PHE A 80 17.48 -8.50 -3.27
CA PHE A 80 16.94 -8.06 -4.56
C PHE A 80 15.50 -8.54 -4.76
N SER A 81 14.75 -8.76 -3.67
CA SER A 81 13.39 -9.29 -3.72
C SER A 81 12.50 -8.54 -2.75
N MET A 82 11.51 -7.85 -3.31
CA MET A 82 10.44 -7.21 -2.57
C MET A 82 9.13 -7.95 -2.77
N GLU A 83 8.23 -7.78 -1.81
CA GLU A 83 6.82 -8.13 -1.91
C GLU A 83 6.03 -6.85 -2.13
N SER A 84 5.14 -6.84 -3.11
CA SER A 84 4.23 -5.73 -3.36
C SER A 84 2.86 -6.05 -2.77
N THR A 85 2.25 -5.05 -2.15
CA THR A 85 0.89 -5.12 -1.60
C THR A 85 0.06 -3.98 -2.15
N ILE A 86 -1.19 -4.25 -2.52
CA ILE A 86 -2.11 -3.24 -3.08
C ILE A 86 -3.53 -3.49 -2.60
N TYR A 87 -4.19 -2.43 -2.13
CA TYR A 87 -5.61 -2.44 -1.76
C TYR A 87 -6.33 -1.24 -2.37
N LEU A 88 -7.58 -1.46 -2.79
CA LEU A 88 -8.42 -0.44 -3.40
C LEU A 88 -9.67 -0.25 -2.54
N ASP A 89 -10.25 0.94 -2.57
CA ASP A 89 -11.62 1.08 -2.08
C ASP A 89 -12.54 0.11 -2.84
N LYS A 90 -13.37 -0.62 -2.10
CA LYS A 90 -14.27 -1.65 -2.62
C LYS A 90 -15.18 -1.13 -3.74
N ASP A 91 -15.58 0.14 -3.68
CA ASP A 91 -16.48 0.78 -4.64
C ASP A 91 -15.75 1.32 -5.87
N MET A 92 -14.41 1.23 -5.90
CA MET A 92 -13.54 1.75 -6.96
C MET A 92 -12.85 0.65 -7.78
N CYS A 93 -13.28 -0.60 -7.64
CA CYS A 93 -12.83 -1.73 -8.45
C CYS A 93 -13.25 -1.59 -9.94
N GLY A 94 -12.54 -2.27 -10.84
CA GLY A 94 -12.91 -2.36 -12.28
C GLY A 94 -12.54 -1.16 -13.15
N LYS A 95 -11.91 -0.11 -12.59
CA LYS A 95 -11.56 1.13 -13.30
C LYS A 95 -10.09 1.21 -13.77
N HIS A 96 -9.39 0.07 -13.88
CA HIS A 96 -7.93 -0.02 -14.18
C HIS A 96 -6.97 0.69 -13.20
N TYR A 97 -7.52 1.21 -12.12
CA TYR A 97 -6.85 1.90 -11.04
C TYR A 97 -5.75 1.09 -10.33
N GLY A 98 -5.96 -0.22 -10.17
CA GLY A 98 -4.94 -1.11 -9.60
C GLY A 98 -3.71 -1.23 -10.50
N ARG A 99 -3.91 -1.32 -11.82
CA ARG A 99 -2.80 -1.38 -12.81
C ARG A 99 -1.97 -0.10 -12.80
N LEU A 100 -2.62 1.07 -12.77
CA LEU A 100 -1.92 2.36 -12.73
C LEU A 100 -1.06 2.50 -11.48
N LEU A 101 -1.61 2.14 -10.31
CA LEU A 101 -0.88 2.24 -9.06
C LEU A 101 0.25 1.19 -8.95
N LEU A 102 0.01 -0.04 -9.40
CA LEU A 102 1.04 -1.08 -9.42
C LEU A 102 2.21 -0.71 -10.34
N ASN A 103 1.93 -0.17 -11.53
CA ASN A 103 3.00 0.28 -12.42
C ASN A 103 3.86 1.37 -11.79
N ALA A 104 3.24 2.36 -11.12
CA ALA A 104 3.97 3.40 -10.41
C ALA A 104 4.81 2.80 -9.26
N LEU A 105 4.25 1.85 -8.50
CA LEU A 105 4.96 1.18 -7.42
C LEU A 105 6.19 0.41 -7.93
N LEU A 106 6.07 -0.30 -9.05
CA LEU A 106 7.17 -1.03 -9.66
C LEU A 106 8.28 -0.09 -10.14
N SER A 107 7.92 1.05 -10.76
CA SER A 107 8.92 2.05 -11.14
C SER A 107 9.68 2.62 -9.94
N GLU A 108 9.00 2.87 -8.81
CA GLU A 108 9.69 3.30 -7.58
C GLU A 108 10.55 2.18 -6.97
N ALA A 109 10.11 0.92 -7.06
CA ALA A 109 10.88 -0.25 -6.59
C ALA A 109 12.21 -0.41 -7.36
N GLU A 110 12.17 -0.21 -8.69
CA GLU A 110 13.37 -0.24 -9.54
C GLU A 110 14.40 0.83 -9.13
N LEU A 111 13.93 2.03 -8.75
CA LEU A 111 14.79 3.13 -8.29
C LEU A 111 15.51 2.80 -6.98
N VAL A 112 14.95 1.94 -6.14
CA VAL A 112 15.55 1.52 -4.85
C VAL A 112 16.30 0.19 -4.94
N GLY A 113 16.49 -0.35 -6.16
CA GLY A 113 17.45 -1.41 -6.46
C GLY A 113 16.89 -2.83 -6.50
N VAL A 114 15.58 -2.99 -6.77
CA VAL A 114 14.91 -4.28 -7.03
C VAL A 114 14.25 -4.26 -8.38
#